data_AF-A0A2V1A8A4-F1
#
_entry.id   AF-A0A2V1A8A4-F1
#
_cell.length_a   1.000
_cell.length_b   1.000
_cell.length_c   1.000
_cell.angle_alpha   90.00
_cell.angle_beta   90.00
_cell.angle_gamma   90.00
#
_symmetry.space_group_name_H-M   'P 1'
#
loop_
_entity.id
_entity.type
_entity.pdbx_description
1 polymer ?
#
loop_
_entity_poly.entity_id
_entity_poly.type
_entity_poly.pdbx_seq_one_letter_code
_entity_poly.pdbx_strand_id
1 'polypeptide(L)'
;MSHEEVCTPDSRGRSSHDPDHTFTYSTLLENAIFSFSLTTMARLSGLQREVLKLYRSCMRAVRTKPVENQEHWRLYVREEFGKHRKLPKKSFSVIEHLLRVGHRRYEMYSNPNIKDIH
;
A
#
# COMPACT_ATOMS: atom_id res chain seq x y z
N MET A 1 -56.76 3.89 -36.74
CA MET A 1 -55.78 4.61 -37.60
C MET A 1 -55.64 6.01 -37.02
N SER A 2 -54.61 6.38 -36.28
CA SER A 2 -53.31 5.78 -36.03
C SER A 2 -52.86 6.22 -34.63
N HIS A 3 -52.25 5.29 -33.89
CA HIS A 3 -51.56 5.57 -32.64
C HIS A 3 -50.30 6.38 -32.92
N GLU A 4 -50.08 7.47 -32.20
CA GLU A 4 -48.75 7.87 -31.70
C GLU A 4 -48.97 8.69 -30.42
N GLU A 5 -49.08 7.99 -29.28
CA GLU A 5 -48.84 8.61 -27.98
C GLU A 5 -47.33 8.55 -27.70
N VAL A 6 -46.76 9.71 -27.44
CA VAL A 6 -45.35 9.94 -27.14
C VAL A 6 -44.97 9.19 -25.86
N CYS A 7 -44.03 8.25 -25.99
CA CYS A 7 -43.44 7.57 -24.85
C CYS A 7 -42.42 8.50 -24.16
N THR A 8 -42.84 9.20 -23.10
CA THR A 8 -41.91 9.82 -22.14
C THR A 8 -41.61 8.84 -21.00
N PRO A 9 -40.36 8.39 -20.80
CA PRO A 9 -39.99 7.71 -19.56
C PRO A 9 -39.55 8.74 -18.52
N ASP A 10 -40.39 8.98 -17.52
CA ASP A 10 -40.00 9.62 -16.27
C ASP A 10 -39.43 8.57 -15.28
N SER A 11 -38.32 8.97 -14.67
CA SER A 11 -37.72 8.54 -13.41
C SER A 11 -37.68 7.05 -13.05
N ARG A 12 -36.45 6.50 -13.13
CA ARG A 12 -35.65 6.12 -11.94
C ARG A 12 -34.32 5.48 -12.38
N GLY A 13 -33.37 6.34 -12.72
CA GLY A 13 -31.95 5.97 -12.81
C GLY A 13 -31.42 5.64 -11.42
N ARG A 14 -31.66 4.40 -10.98
CA ARG A 14 -30.96 3.78 -9.86
C ARG A 14 -29.53 3.49 -10.33
N SER A 15 -28.64 4.45 -10.14
CA SER A 15 -27.21 4.18 -10.11
C SER A 15 -26.73 4.60 -8.73
N SER A 16 -26.87 3.69 -7.76
CA SER A 16 -26.17 3.77 -6.49
C SER A 16 -24.68 3.96 -6.81
N HIS A 17 -24.20 5.19 -6.59
CA HIS A 17 -22.79 5.42 -6.38
C HIS A 17 -22.56 5.01 -4.92
N ASP A 18 -22.35 3.71 -4.70
CA ASP A 18 -21.87 3.18 -3.43
C ASP A 18 -20.35 3.45 -3.38
N PRO A 19 -19.85 4.33 -2.49
CA PRO A 19 -18.41 4.58 -2.38
C PRO A 19 -17.63 3.48 -1.63
N ASP A 20 -18.26 2.35 -1.26
CA ASP A 20 -17.62 1.30 -0.45
C ASP A 20 -16.98 0.16 -1.26
N HIS A 21 -16.56 0.41 -2.51
CA HIS A 21 -15.79 -0.58 -3.30
C HIS A 21 -14.26 -0.42 -3.16
N THR A 22 -13.76 -0.06 -1.98
CA THR A 22 -12.32 -0.16 -1.64
C THR A 22 -12.02 -1.16 -0.53
N PHE A 23 -13.04 -1.80 0.06
CA PHE A 23 -12.83 -2.64 1.25
C PHE A 23 -12.35 -4.07 0.98
N THR A 24 -12.33 -4.56 -0.26
CA THR A 24 -12.12 -6.00 -0.52
C THR A 24 -10.75 -6.39 -1.07
N TYR A 25 -9.83 -5.43 -1.29
CA TYR A 25 -8.44 -5.74 -1.69
C TYR A 25 -7.38 -5.51 -0.59
N SER A 26 -7.70 -4.78 0.49
CA SER A 26 -6.75 -4.49 1.59
C SER A 26 -6.51 -5.71 2.49
N THR A 27 -7.56 -6.42 2.87
CA THR A 27 -7.50 -7.51 3.87
C THR A 27 -6.90 -8.82 3.34
N LEU A 28 -7.08 -9.12 2.05
CA LEU A 28 -6.52 -10.35 1.44
C LEU A 28 -4.99 -10.28 1.27
N LEU A 29 -4.43 -9.09 1.04
CA LEU A 29 -2.97 -8.87 1.03
C LEU A 29 -2.39 -8.72 2.44
N GLU A 30 -3.19 -8.27 3.42
CA GLU A 30 -2.77 -8.18 4.82
C GLU A 30 -2.55 -9.57 5.44
N ASN A 31 -3.38 -10.56 5.08
CA ASN A 31 -3.23 -11.94 5.54
C ASN A 31 -2.08 -12.69 4.83
N ALA A 32 -1.85 -12.44 3.54
CA ALA A 32 -0.75 -13.06 2.80
C ALA A 32 0.64 -12.62 3.31
N ILE A 33 0.78 -11.39 3.81
CA ILE A 33 2.05 -10.89 4.37
C ILE A 33 2.20 -11.26 5.85
N PHE A 34 1.10 -11.36 6.62
CA PHE A 34 1.13 -11.84 8.00
C PHE A 34 1.46 -13.34 8.10
N SER A 35 1.05 -14.15 7.11
CA SER A 35 1.46 -15.56 6.95
C SER A 35 2.92 -15.74 6.50
N PHE A 36 3.56 -14.72 5.91
CA PHE A 36 4.99 -14.78 5.55
C PHE A 36 5.90 -14.43 6.75
N SER A 37 5.45 -14.76 7.96
CA SER A 37 6.28 -14.84 9.16
C SER A 37 6.99 -16.20 9.30
N LEU A 38 6.77 -17.17 8.40
CA LEU A 38 7.52 -18.42 8.36
C LEU A 38 8.15 -18.65 6.98
N THR A 39 9.46 -18.41 6.92
CA THR A 39 10.45 -19.28 6.24
C THR A 39 10.00 -19.98 4.96
N THR A 40 10.23 -19.35 3.81
CA THR A 40 10.78 -20.11 2.67
C THR A 40 12.27 -19.83 2.62
N MET A 41 13.08 -20.87 2.75
CA MET A 41 14.55 -20.90 2.75
C MET A 41 15.16 -20.42 1.41
N ALA A 42 14.78 -19.25 0.92
CA ALA A 42 15.50 -18.58 -0.13
C ALA A 42 16.78 -17.99 0.50
N ARG A 43 17.95 -18.34 -0.04
CA ARG A 43 19.22 -17.67 0.29
C ARG A 43 19.16 -16.22 -0.19
N LEU A 44 18.57 -15.36 0.62
CA LEU A 44 18.54 -13.92 0.40
C LEU A 44 19.91 -13.34 0.76
N SER A 45 20.41 -12.42 -0.05
CA SER A 45 21.62 -11.66 0.29
C SER A 45 21.36 -10.82 1.56
N GLY A 46 22.42 -10.47 2.30
CA GLY A 46 22.29 -9.63 3.49
C GLY A 46 21.51 -8.35 3.21
N LEU A 47 21.78 -7.73 2.07
CA LEU A 47 21.12 -6.51 1.63
C LEU A 47 19.62 -6.72 1.33
N GLN A 48 19.25 -7.83 0.70
CA GLN A 48 17.84 -8.18 0.47
C GLN A 48 17.09 -8.39 1.79
N ARG A 49 17.74 -9.00 2.80
CA ARG A 49 17.15 -9.18 4.12
C ARG A 49 16.91 -7.83 4.80
N GLU A 50 17.84 -6.89 4.71
CA GLU A 50 17.67 -5.55 5.26
C GLU A 50 16.55 -4.77 4.56
N VAL A 51 16.41 -4.87 3.22
CA VAL A 51 15.28 -4.25 2.50
C VAL A 51 13.94 -4.78 3.01
N LEU A 52 13.81 -6.11 3.17
CA LEU A 52 12.59 -6.70 3.71
C LEU A 52 12.35 -6.34 5.18
N LYS A 53 13.41 -6.24 5.97
CA LYS A 53 13.33 -5.82 7.39
C LYS A 53 12.81 -4.39 7.49
N LEU A 54 13.35 -3.47 6.69
CA LEU A 54 12.90 -2.08 6.63
C LEU A 54 11.43 -2.00 6.21
N TYR A 55 11.03 -2.68 5.11
CA TYR A 55 9.64 -2.70 4.66
C TYR A 55 8.69 -3.18 5.75
N ARG A 56 9.02 -4.28 6.43
CA ARG A 56 8.21 -4.81 7.55
C ARG A 56 8.15 -3.84 8.72
N SER A 57 9.25 -3.18 9.06
CA SER A 57 9.26 -2.16 10.12
C SER A 57 8.33 -0.99 9.78
N CYS A 58 8.35 -0.49 8.54
CA CYS A 58 7.41 0.53 8.08
C CYS A 58 5.97 0.07 8.26
N MET A 59 5.61 -1.14 7.80
CA MET A 59 4.26 -1.68 7.95
C MET A 59 3.83 -1.86 9.42
N ARG A 60 4.76 -2.16 10.33
CA ARG A 60 4.47 -2.18 11.78
C ARG A 60 4.21 -0.78 12.31
N ALA A 61 5.01 0.22 11.91
CA ALA A 61 4.78 1.60 12.29
C ALA A 61 3.46 2.15 11.75
N VAL A 62 3.00 1.70 10.57
CA VAL A 62 1.66 2.09 10.08
C VAL A 62 0.55 1.66 11.05
N ARG A 63 0.68 0.47 11.66
CA ARG A 63 -0.31 -0.02 12.65
C ARG A 63 -0.37 0.81 13.94
N THR A 64 0.63 1.64 14.21
CA THR A 64 0.62 2.53 15.38
C THR A 64 -0.02 3.89 15.07
N LYS A 65 -0.35 4.17 13.81
CA LYS A 65 -1.01 5.42 13.38
C LYS A 65 -2.55 5.32 13.51
N PRO A 66 -3.26 6.46 13.61
CA PRO A 66 -4.73 6.49 13.61
C PRO A 66 -5.31 5.76 12.39
N VAL A 67 -6.41 5.03 12.59
CA VAL A 67 -7.02 4.14 11.58
C VAL A 67 -7.32 4.87 10.28
N GLU A 68 -7.77 6.12 10.36
CA GLU A 68 -8.11 6.94 9.18
C GLU A 68 -6.90 7.13 8.25
N ASN A 69 -5.71 7.30 8.83
CA ASN A 69 -4.51 7.61 8.05
C ASN A 69 -3.73 6.36 7.65
N GLN A 70 -4.01 5.19 8.25
CA GLN A 70 -3.22 3.97 8.01
C GLN A 70 -3.22 3.57 6.53
N GLU A 71 -4.32 3.80 5.81
CA GLU A 71 -4.39 3.51 4.38
C GLU A 71 -3.43 4.36 3.57
N HIS A 72 -3.40 5.68 3.79
CA HIS A 72 -2.48 6.60 3.14
C HIS A 72 -1.03 6.17 3.38
N TRP A 73 -0.70 5.84 4.62
CA TRP A 73 0.62 5.31 4.98
C TRP A 73 0.97 3.99 4.28
N ARG A 74 0.02 3.04 4.18
CA ARG A 74 0.24 1.77 3.45
C ARG A 74 0.50 2.02 1.98
N LEU A 75 -0.29 2.88 1.33
CA LEU A 75 -0.16 3.21 -0.08
C LEU A 75 1.18 3.90 -0.35
N TYR A 76 1.53 4.90 0.45
CA TYR A 76 2.81 5.60 0.36
C TYR A 76 4.00 4.65 0.45
N VAL A 77 4.03 3.76 1.47
CA VAL A 77 5.11 2.78 1.62
C VAL A 77 5.17 1.83 0.42
N ARG A 78 4.02 1.35 -0.09
CA ARG A 78 4.00 0.45 -1.26
C ARG A 78 4.50 1.15 -2.52
N GLU A 79 4.10 2.40 -2.74
CA GLU A 79 4.49 3.18 -3.91
C GLU A 79 5.99 3.46 -3.89
N GLU A 80 6.54 3.89 -2.75
CA GLU A 80 7.96 4.20 -2.58
C GLU A 80 8.84 2.97 -2.87
N PHE A 81 8.50 1.80 -2.31
CA PHE A 81 9.23 0.57 -2.63
C PHE A 81 8.96 0.09 -4.06
N GLY A 82 7.78 0.39 -4.62
CA GLY A 82 7.39 0.10 -5.98
C GLY A 82 8.22 0.84 -7.04
N LYS A 83 8.57 2.12 -6.79
CA LYS A 83 9.45 2.95 -7.65
C LYS A 83 10.79 2.27 -7.92
N HIS A 84 11.28 1.51 -6.94
CA HIS A 84 12.58 0.85 -6.99
C HIS A 84 12.51 -0.66 -7.35
N ARG A 85 11.32 -1.18 -7.66
CA ARG A 85 11.12 -2.62 -7.99
C ARG A 85 11.90 -3.08 -9.23
N LYS A 86 12.14 -2.19 -10.19
CA LYS A 86 12.87 -2.49 -11.43
C LYS A 86 14.40 -2.40 -11.28
N LEU A 87 14.92 -2.11 -10.08
CA LEU A 87 16.36 -2.01 -9.89
C LEU A 87 17.07 -3.36 -10.06
N PRO A 88 18.26 -3.39 -10.69
CA PRO A 88 19.04 -4.61 -10.81
C PRO A 88 19.48 -5.12 -9.44
N LYS A 89 19.37 -6.43 -9.21
CA LYS A 89 19.80 -7.08 -7.95
C LYS A 89 21.30 -6.92 -7.65
N LYS A 90 22.11 -6.58 -8.67
CA LYS A 90 23.57 -6.37 -8.58
C LYS A 90 23.97 -4.93 -8.27
N SER A 91 23.01 -3.99 -8.22
CA SER A 91 23.28 -2.57 -7.94
C SER A 91 23.42 -2.33 -6.43
N PHE A 92 24.41 -2.95 -5.80
CA PHE A 92 24.58 -2.96 -4.34
C PHE A 92 24.69 -1.55 -3.75
N SER A 93 25.52 -0.67 -4.31
CA SER A 93 25.72 0.70 -3.81
C SER A 93 24.44 1.55 -3.86
N VAL A 94 23.60 1.36 -4.89
CA VAL A 94 22.32 2.07 -5.01
C VAL A 94 21.35 1.57 -3.96
N ILE A 95 21.26 0.25 -3.78
CA ILE A 95 20.38 -0.36 -2.78
C ILE A 95 20.81 0.06 -1.36
N GLU A 96 22.10 0.11 -1.08
CA GLU A 96 22.64 0.61 0.19
C GLU A 96 22.31 2.08 0.43
N HIS A 97 22.42 2.92 -0.60
CA HIS A 97 22.01 4.32 -0.51
C HIS A 97 20.52 4.44 -0.20
N LEU A 98 19.67 3.70 -0.92
CA LEU A 98 18.21 3.68 -0.70
C LEU A 98 17.83 3.15 0.68
N LEU A 99 18.53 2.14 1.19
CA LEU A 99 18.35 1.65 2.56
C LEU A 99 18.66 2.75 3.58
N ARG A 100 19.79 3.46 3.45
CA ARG A 100 20.13 4.57 4.34
C ARG A 100 19.08 5.67 4.32
N VAL A 101 18.62 6.06 3.13
CA VAL A 101 17.56 7.07 2.97
C VAL A 101 16.23 6.58 3.57
N GLY A 102 15.87 5.33 3.32
CA GLY A 102 14.66 4.71 3.84
C GLY A 102 14.65 4.59 5.37
N HIS A 103 15.78 4.24 5.98
CA HIS A 103 15.93 4.24 7.44
C HIS A 103 15.75 5.64 8.04
N ARG A 104 16.35 6.66 7.43
CA ARG A 104 16.19 8.05 7.87
C ARG A 104 14.73 8.51 7.81
N ARG A 105 14.03 8.18 6.71
CA ARG A 105 12.60 8.47 6.55
C ARG A 105 11.77 7.70 7.57
N TYR A 106 12.06 6.42 7.78
CA TYR A 106 11.37 5.59 8.76
C TYR A 106 11.52 6.17 10.18
N GLU A 107 12.71 6.59 10.60
CA GLU A 107 12.93 7.21 11.91
C GLU A 107 12.08 8.47 12.09
N MET A 108 12.06 9.33 11.07
CA MET A 108 11.22 10.53 11.06
C MET A 108 9.74 10.18 11.18
N TYR A 109 9.24 9.26 10.35
CA TYR A 109 7.83 8.88 10.32
C TYR A 109 7.37 8.01 11.49
N SER A 110 8.30 7.30 12.14
CA SER A 110 8.03 6.56 13.36
C SER A 110 7.70 7.49 14.52
N ASN A 111 7.99 8.78 14.43
CA ASN A 111 7.61 9.77 15.42
C ASN A 111 6.07 9.86 15.51
N PRO A 112 5.46 9.75 16.71
CA PRO A 112 4.01 9.83 16.88
C PRO A 112 3.41 11.19 16.51
N ASN A 113 4.24 12.25 16.44
CA ASN A 113 3.79 13.59 16.06
C ASN A 113 3.48 13.71 14.56
N ILE A 114 4.04 12.84 13.72
CA ILE A 114 3.73 12.80 12.29
C ILE A 114 2.54 11.85 12.11
N LYS A 115 1.35 12.44 11.99
CA LYS A 115 0.09 11.68 11.94
C LYS A 115 -0.35 11.35 10.52
N ASP A 116 0.04 12.15 9.54
CA ASP A 116 -0.40 11.97 8.14
C ASP A 116 0.73 12.26 7.14
N ILE A 117 0.60 11.65 5.96
CA ILE A 117 1.38 11.94 4.75
C ILE A 117 0.40 12.18 3.63
N HIS A 118 0.53 13.34 2.98
CA HIS A 118 -0.17 13.68 1.74
C HIS A 118 0.67 13.29 0.52
#